data_AF-A0A1E5QZF5-F1
#
_entry.id   AF-A0A1E5QZF5-F1
#
_cell.length_a   1.000
_cell.length_b   1.000
_cell.length_c   1.000
_cell.angle_alpha   90.00
_cell.angle_beta   90.00
_cell.angle_gamma   90.00
#
_symmetry.space_group_name_H-M   'P 1'
#
loop_
_entity.id
_entity.type
_entity.pdbx_description
1 polymer ?
#
loop_
_entity_poly.entity_id
_entity_poly.type
_entity_poly.pdbx_seq_one_letter_code
_entity_poly.pdbx_strand_id
1 'polypeptide(L)'
;MTIFPLPRRSNLGAKFSQFIYIEEKQNNVVLRWKSDFKLTKNFYQQTINLKTLDENQCFIYWLKRIETDTLAKQHLTAYLESISYWAIREFFEEKTISLHNLSSSEKYLKAFTILRDATTNAKKLFREFSKFNPQLSHIKTYSKRWLKNVIRDGLYKEFGISKYSQWGQLKNTTKTNLKVSLEHQGYPEELITSHLLLWECFKKVYSDNANAYKGTKLTPPNQQQIEKIILIYEATLKSYPELLKDQYYQNISPQLFMQIMNNCYRALSEQEKLKRPSAYAYNSTITSQENDSELLSFFDSELYQKYKEEQKINEKEPETLFDLFDKSEINEVLWNVVKGLKKNDQDSAKLLDFNYGLGLNQSTIAELLHRKQFQISRQKGRITAKLLKSFVLEIKQRLENKQEISDELKDKVKQLSSPELESVKTFIEDWLTHYYQKPIYLELENLFSKLNNQSKQLIKLRYGGDYHLVNEKQVGLEINELATRFNLSPEEVNTKLTNIKNFLISSLINHLNHQNNIKLDHGNKQINSLIERWLYQAPYDRLTLST
;
A
#
# COMPACT_ATOMS: atom_id res chain seq x y z
N MET A 1 0.56 9.28 0.79
CA MET A 1 1.04 8.64 -0.45
C MET A 1 -0.16 8.26 -1.28
N THR A 2 -0.30 8.82 -2.48
CA THR A 2 -1.48 8.66 -3.34
C THR A 2 -1.18 7.56 -4.35
N ILE A 3 -1.93 6.47 -4.34
CA ILE A 3 -1.84 5.45 -5.39
C ILE A 3 -2.60 6.02 -6.58
N PHE A 4 -1.87 6.45 -7.62
CA PHE A 4 -2.49 6.99 -8.82
C PHE A 4 -3.36 5.94 -9.52
N PRO A 5 -4.47 6.35 -10.17
CA PRO A 5 -5.33 5.43 -10.89
C PRO A 5 -4.54 4.73 -12.00
N LEU A 6 -4.68 3.42 -12.05
CA LEU A 6 -4.03 2.57 -13.02
C LEU A 6 -4.82 2.65 -14.34
N PRO A 7 -4.17 2.93 -15.50
CA PRO A 7 -4.89 3.09 -16.76
C PRO A 7 -5.69 1.84 -17.11
N ARG A 8 -6.87 1.99 -17.71
CA ARG A 8 -7.76 0.87 -18.03
C ARG A 8 -7.17 0.05 -19.18
N ARG A 9 -7.14 -1.28 -19.02
CA ARG A 9 -6.84 -2.20 -20.13
C ARG A 9 -8.09 -2.36 -20.99
N SER A 10 -8.08 -1.81 -22.20
CA SER A 10 -9.24 -1.79 -23.10
C SER A 10 -9.43 -3.15 -23.80
N ASN A 11 -8.37 -3.71 -24.38
CA ASN A 11 -8.44 -4.94 -25.18
C ASN A 11 -8.12 -6.24 -24.39
N LEU A 12 -8.58 -7.38 -24.91
CA LEU A 12 -8.37 -8.70 -24.29
C LEU A 12 -6.89 -9.09 -24.25
N GLY A 13 -6.12 -8.80 -25.29
CA GLY A 13 -4.68 -9.10 -25.32
C GLY A 13 -3.95 -8.49 -24.12
N ALA A 14 -4.10 -7.18 -23.93
CA ALA A 14 -3.57 -6.45 -22.79
C ALA A 14 -4.05 -7.03 -21.45
N LYS A 15 -5.33 -7.42 -21.35
CA LYS A 15 -5.88 -8.04 -20.13
C LYS A 15 -5.17 -9.35 -19.79
N PHE A 16 -4.79 -10.14 -20.78
CA PHE A 16 -4.16 -11.45 -20.57
C PHE A 16 -2.63 -11.46 -20.77
N SER A 17 -2.00 -10.33 -21.10
CA SER A 17 -0.54 -10.28 -21.32
C SER A 17 0.20 -9.19 -20.52
N GLN A 18 -0.52 -8.34 -19.76
CA GLN A 18 0.09 -7.27 -18.97
C GLN A 18 0.05 -7.54 -17.47
N PHE A 19 1.12 -7.16 -16.80
CA PHE A 19 1.27 -7.23 -15.34
C PHE A 19 1.43 -5.84 -14.74
N ILE A 20 1.04 -5.68 -13.48
CA ILE A 20 1.28 -4.44 -12.75
C ILE A 20 2.76 -4.39 -12.37
N TYR A 21 3.47 -3.43 -12.92
CA TYR A 21 4.80 -3.05 -12.45
C TYR A 21 4.66 -2.03 -11.33
N ILE A 22 5.26 -2.34 -10.18
CA ILE A 22 5.28 -1.49 -9.01
C ILE A 22 6.62 -0.78 -8.97
N GLU A 23 6.62 0.53 -9.23
CA GLU A 23 7.81 1.36 -9.20
C GLU A 23 7.78 2.20 -7.92
N GLU A 24 8.67 1.89 -6.99
CA GLU A 24 8.86 2.70 -5.79
C GLU A 24 9.78 3.88 -6.12
N LYS A 25 9.23 5.10 -6.08
CA LYS A 25 10.01 6.33 -6.24
C LYS A 25 9.93 7.13 -4.97
N GLN A 26 11.01 7.18 -4.19
CA GLN A 26 11.28 8.09 -3.05
C GLN A 26 10.10 8.37 -2.07
N ASN A 27 9.00 8.99 -2.52
CA ASN A 27 7.78 9.28 -1.76
C ASN A 27 6.45 8.81 -2.40
N ASN A 28 6.45 8.08 -3.51
CA ASN A 28 5.25 7.56 -4.19
C ASN A 28 5.46 6.14 -4.76
N VAL A 29 4.43 5.29 -4.63
CA VAL A 29 4.33 4.03 -5.38
C VAL A 29 3.60 4.31 -6.68
N VAL A 30 4.29 4.18 -7.81
CA VAL A 30 3.71 4.33 -9.14
C VAL A 30 3.41 2.95 -9.70
N LEU A 31 2.16 2.72 -10.06
CA LEU A 31 1.74 1.47 -10.71
C LEU A 31 1.65 1.70 -12.23
N ARG A 32 2.23 0.80 -13.02
CA ARG A 32 2.16 0.85 -14.49
C ARG A 32 1.86 -0.54 -15.05
N TRP A 33 1.26 -0.60 -16.23
CA TRP A 33 1.19 -1.86 -16.98
C TRP A 33 2.52 -2.11 -17.69
N LYS A 34 3.05 -3.33 -17.55
CA LYS A 34 4.16 -3.82 -18.37
C LYS A 34 3.67 -5.03 -19.14
N SER A 35 3.78 -4.98 -20.47
CA SER A 35 3.45 -6.09 -21.35
C SER A 35 4.55 -7.15 -21.28
N ASP A 36 4.14 -8.41 -21.14
CA ASP A 36 5.01 -9.55 -21.38
C ASP A 36 4.97 -9.88 -22.87
N PHE A 37 6.12 -9.81 -23.53
CA PHE A 37 6.22 -10.01 -24.98
C PHE A 37 5.87 -11.44 -25.38
N LYS A 38 6.28 -12.44 -24.60
CA LYS A 38 6.02 -13.87 -24.85
C LYS A 38 4.53 -14.17 -24.74
N LEU A 39 3.87 -13.65 -23.72
CA LEU A 39 2.41 -13.76 -23.57
C LEU A 39 1.68 -12.99 -24.65
N THR A 40 2.13 -11.78 -24.98
CA THR A 40 1.48 -10.99 -26.03
C THR A 40 1.53 -11.76 -27.37
N LYS A 41 2.70 -12.28 -27.75
CA LYS A 41 2.86 -13.13 -28.93
C LYS A 41 1.98 -14.38 -28.86
N ASN A 42 2.02 -15.12 -27.75
CA ASN A 42 1.23 -16.34 -27.60
C ASN A 42 -0.28 -16.06 -27.68
N PHE A 43 -0.76 -15.03 -27.00
CA PHE A 43 -2.15 -14.59 -27.06
C PHE A 43 -2.55 -14.34 -28.50
N TYR A 44 -1.78 -13.54 -29.25
CA TYR A 44 -2.10 -13.21 -30.64
C TYR A 44 -1.94 -14.38 -31.63
N GLN A 45 -0.97 -15.27 -31.42
CA GLN A 45 -0.88 -16.51 -32.19
C GLN A 45 -2.11 -17.40 -31.97
N GLN A 46 -2.65 -17.41 -30.75
CA GLN A 46 -3.89 -18.12 -30.42
C GLN A 46 -5.14 -17.30 -30.82
N THR A 47 -5.03 -15.98 -31.07
CA THR A 47 -6.18 -15.11 -31.43
C THR A 47 -6.85 -15.42 -32.75
N ILE A 48 -6.25 -16.22 -33.64
CA ILE A 48 -6.97 -16.74 -34.81
C ILE A 48 -8.25 -17.46 -34.36
N ASN A 49 -8.24 -18.07 -33.17
CA ASN A 49 -9.38 -18.77 -32.56
C ASN A 49 -10.09 -17.99 -31.43
N LEU A 50 -9.57 -16.84 -30.98
CA LEU A 50 -10.09 -16.10 -29.80
C LEU A 50 -10.80 -14.78 -30.13
N LYS A 51 -10.80 -14.32 -31.40
CA LYS A 51 -11.38 -13.02 -31.81
C LYS A 51 -12.88 -12.86 -31.50
N THR A 52 -13.60 -13.95 -31.23
CA THR A 52 -15.04 -13.95 -30.91
C THR A 52 -15.35 -14.16 -29.43
N LEU A 53 -14.34 -14.43 -28.59
CA LEU A 53 -14.58 -14.77 -27.20
C LEU A 53 -14.71 -13.53 -26.32
N ASP A 54 -15.71 -13.53 -25.45
CA ASP A 54 -15.82 -12.56 -24.37
C ASP A 54 -14.76 -12.81 -23.27
N GLU A 55 -14.69 -11.91 -22.28
CA GLU A 55 -13.73 -12.03 -21.17
C GLU A 55 -13.89 -13.33 -20.36
N ASN A 56 -15.13 -13.79 -20.13
CA ASN A 56 -15.38 -15.01 -19.37
C ASN A 56 -14.92 -16.23 -20.16
N GLN A 57 -15.24 -16.27 -21.44
CA GLN A 57 -14.90 -17.35 -22.35
C GLN A 57 -13.38 -17.44 -22.54
N CYS A 58 -12.69 -16.31 -22.67
CA CYS A 58 -11.23 -16.26 -22.74
C CYS A 58 -10.58 -16.75 -21.43
N PHE A 59 -11.12 -16.37 -20.27
CA PHE A 59 -10.64 -16.88 -18.99
C PHE A 59 -10.84 -18.40 -18.86
N ILE A 60 -12.00 -18.91 -19.23
CA ILE A 60 -12.31 -20.35 -19.22
C ILE A 60 -11.39 -21.10 -20.19
N TYR A 61 -11.12 -20.53 -21.36
CA TYR A 61 -10.20 -21.09 -22.34
C TYR A 61 -8.81 -21.36 -21.73
N TRP A 62 -8.21 -20.35 -21.10
CA TRP A 62 -6.90 -20.51 -20.45
C TRP A 62 -6.98 -21.41 -19.21
N LEU A 63 -8.07 -21.37 -18.45
CA LEU A 63 -8.26 -22.24 -17.28
C LEU A 63 -8.27 -23.72 -17.66
N LYS A 64 -8.92 -24.10 -18.77
CA LYS A 64 -8.93 -25.49 -19.27
C LYS A 64 -7.56 -25.99 -19.71
N ARG A 65 -6.65 -25.07 -20.04
CA ARG A 65 -5.29 -25.38 -20.53
C ARG A 65 -4.23 -25.21 -19.45
N ILE A 66 -4.60 -24.90 -18.21
CA ILE A 66 -3.64 -24.58 -17.13
C ILE A 66 -2.66 -25.74 -16.83
N GLU A 67 -3.07 -26.99 -17.10
CA GLU A 67 -2.24 -28.18 -16.90
C GLU A 67 -1.43 -28.56 -18.15
N THR A 68 -1.90 -28.19 -19.35
CA THR A 68 -1.33 -28.63 -20.63
C THR A 68 -0.49 -27.55 -21.33
N ASP A 69 -0.70 -26.28 -21.01
CA ASP A 69 -0.02 -25.14 -21.60
C ASP A 69 0.72 -24.34 -20.52
N THR A 70 2.04 -24.30 -20.64
CA THR A 70 2.93 -23.60 -19.71
C THR A 70 2.63 -22.09 -19.59
N LEU A 71 2.07 -21.47 -20.64
CA LEU A 71 1.74 -20.04 -20.67
C LEU A 71 0.32 -19.74 -20.22
N ALA A 72 -0.59 -20.73 -20.23
CA ALA A 72 -1.98 -20.53 -19.82
C ALA A 72 -2.09 -20.02 -18.38
N LYS A 73 -1.26 -20.54 -17.47
CA LYS A 73 -1.14 -20.03 -16.10
C LYS A 73 -0.80 -18.54 -16.08
N GLN A 74 0.20 -18.13 -16.87
CA GLN A 74 0.70 -16.76 -16.91
C GLN A 74 -0.36 -15.81 -17.48
N HIS A 75 -1.12 -16.25 -18.49
CA HIS A 75 -2.28 -15.52 -19.01
C HIS A 75 -3.36 -15.27 -17.94
N LEU A 76 -3.70 -16.31 -17.16
CA LEU A 76 -4.67 -16.19 -16.06
C LEU A 76 -4.15 -15.25 -14.95
N THR A 77 -2.87 -15.35 -14.60
CA THR A 77 -2.24 -14.45 -13.63
C THR A 77 -2.30 -12.99 -14.11
N ALA A 78 -1.94 -12.71 -15.38
CA ALA A 78 -2.01 -11.39 -15.98
C ALA A 78 -3.45 -10.81 -15.98
N TYR A 79 -4.45 -11.65 -16.26
CA TYR A 79 -5.86 -11.25 -16.15
C TYR A 79 -6.23 -10.80 -14.74
N LEU A 80 -5.85 -11.63 -13.75
CA LEU A 80 -6.18 -11.38 -12.35
C LEU A 80 -5.47 -10.16 -11.77
N GLU A 81 -4.31 -9.72 -12.29
CA GLU A 81 -3.58 -8.53 -11.78
C GLU A 81 -4.47 -7.27 -11.69
N SER A 82 -5.29 -6.99 -12.71
CA SER A 82 -6.20 -5.82 -12.64
C SER A 82 -7.27 -5.97 -11.57
N ILE A 83 -7.77 -7.19 -11.38
CA ILE A 83 -8.81 -7.47 -10.40
C ILE A 83 -8.21 -7.44 -8.99
N SER A 84 -6.96 -7.88 -8.84
CA SER A 84 -6.17 -7.77 -7.62
C SER A 84 -6.02 -6.32 -7.18
N TYR A 85 -5.65 -5.40 -8.08
CA TYR A 85 -5.59 -3.97 -7.76
C TYR A 85 -6.90 -3.44 -7.17
N TRP A 86 -8.02 -3.67 -7.84
CA TRP A 86 -9.33 -3.20 -7.38
C TRP A 86 -9.79 -3.89 -6.09
N ALA A 87 -9.48 -5.18 -5.93
CA ALA A 87 -9.80 -5.94 -4.71
C ALA A 87 -9.02 -5.39 -3.50
N ILE A 88 -7.74 -5.07 -3.67
CA ILE A 88 -6.90 -4.47 -2.61
C ILE A 88 -7.43 -3.10 -2.22
N ARG A 89 -7.70 -2.24 -3.20
CA ARG A 89 -8.18 -0.88 -2.95
C ARG A 89 -9.48 -0.88 -2.15
N GLU A 90 -10.48 -1.62 -2.61
CA GLU A 90 -11.76 -1.71 -1.90
C GLU A 90 -11.62 -2.35 -0.53
N PHE A 91 -10.79 -3.39 -0.39
CA PHE A 91 -10.59 -4.06 0.90
C PHE A 91 -10.11 -3.08 1.99
N PHE A 92 -9.21 -2.16 1.64
CA PHE A 92 -8.70 -1.16 2.59
C PHE A 92 -9.62 0.07 2.73
N GLU A 93 -10.41 0.41 1.72
CA GLU A 93 -11.47 1.43 1.81
C GLU A 93 -12.62 0.98 2.72
N GLU A 94 -12.96 -0.32 2.73
CA GLU A 94 -14.02 -0.95 3.54
C GLU A 94 -13.70 -1.04 5.06
N LYS A 95 -12.57 -0.47 5.53
CA LYS A 95 -12.11 -0.45 6.94
C LYS A 95 -12.17 -1.83 7.65
N THR A 96 -11.90 -2.93 6.94
CA THR A 96 -12.15 -4.29 7.44
C THR A 96 -11.12 -4.79 8.46
N ILE A 97 -9.88 -4.30 8.41
CA ILE A 97 -8.79 -4.70 9.32
C ILE A 97 -8.00 -3.47 9.75
N SER A 98 -7.77 -3.34 11.05
CA SER A 98 -6.87 -2.30 11.56
C SER A 98 -5.43 -2.77 11.59
N LEU A 99 -4.61 -2.18 10.72
CA LEU A 99 -3.15 -2.37 10.63
C LEU A 99 -2.48 -1.05 11.05
N HIS A 100 -2.62 -0.65 12.32
CA HIS A 100 -2.18 0.67 12.81
C HIS A 100 -0.66 0.91 12.69
N ASN A 101 0.14 -0.16 12.61
CA ASN A 101 1.61 -0.08 12.62
C ASN A 101 2.23 -0.06 11.22
N LEU A 102 1.43 -0.08 10.15
CA LEU A 102 1.90 -0.04 8.77
C LEU A 102 1.48 1.27 8.10
N SER A 103 2.38 1.81 7.29
CA SER A 103 2.04 2.83 6.32
C SER A 103 1.04 2.31 5.28
N SER A 104 0.36 3.22 4.58
CA SER A 104 -0.57 2.83 3.51
C SER A 104 0.13 2.11 2.36
N SER A 105 1.37 2.45 2.03
CA SER A 105 2.15 1.74 0.99
C SER A 105 2.42 0.29 1.38
N GLU A 106 2.91 0.07 2.59
CA GLU A 106 3.22 -1.28 3.09
C GLU A 106 1.99 -2.17 3.08
N LYS A 107 0.82 -1.66 3.47
CA LYS A 107 -0.46 -2.41 3.40
C LYS A 107 -0.77 -2.90 2.00
N TYR A 108 -0.64 -2.02 1.01
CA TYR A 108 -0.94 -2.35 -0.38
C TYR A 108 0.10 -3.31 -0.96
N LEU A 109 1.40 -3.07 -0.74
CA LEU A 109 2.48 -3.95 -1.20
C LEU A 109 2.30 -5.37 -0.65
N LYS A 110 2.03 -5.50 0.64
CA LYS A 110 1.80 -6.80 1.29
C LYS A 110 0.59 -7.52 0.71
N ALA A 111 -0.51 -6.81 0.49
CA ALA A 111 -1.68 -7.37 -0.14
C ALA A 111 -1.40 -7.81 -1.59
N PHE A 112 -0.57 -7.08 -2.35
CA PHE A 112 -0.12 -7.51 -3.68
C PHE A 112 0.65 -8.82 -3.64
N THR A 113 1.57 -9.00 -2.68
CA THR A 113 2.34 -10.25 -2.52
C THR A 113 1.45 -11.43 -2.21
N ILE A 114 0.56 -11.27 -1.23
CA ILE A 114 -0.42 -12.30 -0.84
C ILE A 114 -1.24 -12.75 -2.05
N LEU A 115 -1.68 -11.80 -2.87
CA LEU A 115 -2.44 -12.12 -4.08
C LEU A 115 -1.58 -12.78 -5.15
N ARG A 116 -0.37 -12.28 -5.41
CA ARG A 116 0.55 -12.89 -6.39
C ARG A 116 0.93 -14.31 -6.03
N ASP A 117 1.19 -14.60 -4.76
CA ASP A 117 1.44 -15.97 -4.29
C ASP A 117 0.23 -16.88 -4.53
N ALA A 118 -0.98 -16.35 -4.37
CA ALA A 118 -2.20 -17.10 -4.60
C ALA A 118 -2.51 -17.32 -6.09
N THR A 119 -2.29 -16.32 -6.94
CA THR A 119 -2.60 -16.36 -8.39
C THR A 119 -1.51 -17.04 -9.20
N THR A 120 -0.29 -17.12 -8.70
CA THR A 120 0.82 -17.89 -9.31
C THR A 120 0.82 -19.36 -8.88
N ASN A 121 -0.07 -19.81 -8.01
CA ASN A 121 -0.21 -21.24 -7.69
C ASN A 121 -1.27 -21.88 -8.60
N ALA A 122 -0.84 -22.60 -9.63
CA ALA A 122 -1.72 -23.22 -10.63
C ALA A 122 -2.75 -24.17 -10.01
N LYS A 123 -2.33 -25.03 -9.07
CA LYS A 123 -3.24 -25.97 -8.38
C LYS A 123 -4.32 -25.24 -7.58
N LYS A 124 -3.93 -24.17 -6.86
CA LYS A 124 -4.87 -23.35 -6.08
C LYS A 124 -5.85 -22.61 -6.98
N LEU A 125 -5.36 -22.04 -8.10
CA LEU A 125 -6.16 -21.31 -9.07
C LEU A 125 -7.18 -22.25 -9.74
N PHE A 126 -6.75 -23.41 -10.22
CA PHE A 126 -7.64 -24.41 -10.81
C PHE A 126 -8.71 -24.90 -9.84
N ARG A 127 -8.33 -25.23 -8.60
CA ARG A 127 -9.28 -25.68 -7.57
C ARG A 127 -10.35 -24.65 -7.23
N GLU A 128 -10.01 -23.36 -7.27
CA GLU A 128 -11.02 -22.34 -6.98
C GLU A 128 -11.90 -22.06 -8.19
N PHE A 129 -11.30 -21.81 -9.36
CA PHE A 129 -12.06 -21.44 -10.55
C PHE A 129 -12.77 -22.62 -11.23
N SER A 130 -12.49 -23.87 -10.86
CA SER A 130 -13.33 -25.02 -11.25
C SER A 130 -14.75 -24.93 -10.66
N LYS A 131 -14.96 -24.15 -9.59
CA LYS A 131 -16.28 -23.89 -9.00
C LYS A 131 -16.99 -22.69 -9.64
N PHE A 132 -16.32 -21.95 -10.53
CA PHE A 132 -16.89 -20.79 -11.18
C PHE A 132 -17.98 -21.20 -12.17
N ASN A 133 -19.15 -20.56 -12.07
CA ASN A 133 -20.23 -20.74 -13.02
C ASN A 133 -20.49 -19.42 -13.78
N PRO A 134 -20.16 -19.35 -15.10
CA PRO A 134 -20.34 -18.14 -15.90
C PRO A 134 -21.81 -17.73 -16.09
N GLN A 135 -22.76 -18.64 -15.86
CA GLN A 135 -24.20 -18.34 -15.92
C GLN A 135 -24.70 -17.59 -14.66
N LEU A 136 -23.98 -17.71 -13.55
CA LEU A 136 -24.39 -17.14 -12.25
C LEU A 136 -23.64 -15.84 -11.92
N SER A 137 -22.45 -15.63 -12.46
CA SER A 137 -21.66 -14.44 -12.19
C SER A 137 -20.62 -14.18 -13.28
N HIS A 138 -20.28 -12.91 -13.50
CA HIS A 138 -19.13 -12.54 -14.34
C HIS A 138 -17.82 -12.89 -13.64
N ILE A 139 -16.79 -13.30 -14.40
CA ILE A 139 -15.50 -13.77 -13.85
C ILE A 139 -14.83 -12.69 -12.98
N LYS A 140 -14.92 -11.42 -13.38
CA LYS A 140 -14.49 -10.26 -12.58
C LYS A 140 -15.09 -10.26 -11.17
N THR A 141 -16.41 -10.39 -11.06
CA THR A 141 -17.14 -10.35 -9.79
C THR A 141 -16.75 -11.52 -8.91
N TYR A 142 -16.70 -12.73 -9.48
CA TYR A 142 -16.29 -13.93 -8.76
C TYR A 142 -14.84 -13.83 -8.26
N SER A 143 -13.93 -13.47 -9.16
CA SER A 143 -12.50 -13.29 -8.86
C SER A 143 -12.29 -12.28 -7.75
N LYS A 144 -12.97 -11.12 -7.81
CA LYS A 144 -12.86 -10.07 -6.81
C LYS A 144 -13.25 -10.55 -5.41
N ARG A 145 -14.36 -11.31 -5.30
CA ARG A 145 -14.80 -11.90 -4.02
C ARG A 145 -13.75 -12.87 -3.47
N TRP A 146 -13.22 -13.75 -4.32
CA TRP A 146 -12.16 -14.68 -3.92
C TRP A 146 -10.89 -13.94 -3.48
N LEU A 147 -10.41 -12.97 -4.27
CA LEU A 147 -9.21 -12.19 -3.98
C LEU A 147 -9.34 -11.42 -2.66
N LYS A 148 -10.49 -10.80 -2.36
CA LYS A 148 -10.74 -10.17 -1.04
C LYS A 148 -10.59 -11.17 0.12
N ASN A 149 -11.08 -12.40 -0.04
CA ASN A 149 -10.90 -13.44 0.97
C ASN A 149 -9.43 -13.85 1.12
N VAL A 150 -8.69 -13.97 0.01
CA VAL A 150 -7.26 -14.28 0.00
C VAL A 150 -6.45 -13.19 0.71
N ILE A 151 -6.71 -11.90 0.43
CA ILE A 151 -6.09 -10.77 1.12
C ILE A 151 -6.34 -10.89 2.63
N ARG A 152 -7.61 -11.05 3.02
CA ARG A 152 -8.01 -11.17 4.43
C ARG A 152 -7.25 -12.30 5.14
N ASP A 153 -7.29 -13.50 4.57
CA ASP A 153 -6.69 -14.68 5.19
C ASP A 153 -5.15 -14.58 5.21
N GLY A 154 -4.54 -14.00 4.17
CA GLY A 154 -3.10 -13.77 4.09
C GLY A 154 -2.61 -12.73 5.10
N LEU A 155 -3.31 -11.59 5.23
CA LEU A 155 -2.97 -10.56 6.20
C LEU A 155 -3.13 -11.06 7.63
N TYR A 156 -4.16 -11.86 7.92
CA TYR A 156 -4.30 -12.50 9.24
C TYR A 156 -3.15 -13.44 9.56
N LYS A 157 -2.73 -14.26 8.58
CA LYS A 157 -1.58 -15.15 8.72
C LYS A 157 -0.26 -14.40 8.92
N GLU A 158 -0.04 -13.33 8.15
CA GLU A 158 1.24 -12.60 8.14
C GLU A 158 1.41 -11.71 9.38
N PHE A 159 0.36 -10.95 9.75
CA PHE A 159 0.45 -10.01 10.86
C PHE A 159 0.11 -10.63 12.23
N GLY A 160 -0.21 -11.93 12.28
CA GLY A 160 -0.64 -12.58 13.52
C GLY A 160 -1.88 -11.92 14.12
N ILE A 161 -2.62 -11.12 13.31
CA ILE A 161 -3.93 -10.64 13.69
C ILE A 161 -4.79 -11.87 13.57
N SER A 162 -5.06 -12.49 14.71
CA SER A 162 -5.91 -13.66 14.71
C SER A 162 -7.23 -13.30 14.02
N LYS A 163 -7.58 -14.08 12.98
CA LYS A 163 -8.93 -14.09 12.38
C LYS A 163 -10.00 -14.19 13.47
N TYR A 164 -9.61 -14.76 14.59
CA TYR A 164 -10.40 -15.02 15.76
C TYR A 164 -9.97 -14.09 16.91
N SER A 165 -10.82 -13.88 17.91
CA SER A 165 -10.33 -13.37 19.19
C SER A 165 -9.35 -14.38 19.81
N GLN A 166 -8.62 -13.99 20.86
CA GLN A 166 -7.82 -14.93 21.67
C GLN A 166 -8.56 -16.25 21.93
N TRP A 167 -9.82 -16.14 22.37
CA TRP A 167 -10.69 -17.26 22.67
C TRP A 167 -11.13 -18.03 21.43
N GLY A 168 -11.37 -17.34 20.32
CA GLY A 168 -11.65 -18.01 19.06
C GLY A 168 -10.42 -18.72 18.48
N GLN A 169 -9.19 -18.24 18.72
CA GLN A 169 -7.96 -18.94 18.32
C GLN A 169 -7.78 -20.22 19.14
N LEU A 170 -7.98 -20.13 20.45
CA LEU A 170 -8.02 -21.29 21.33
C LEU A 170 -9.13 -22.28 20.91
N LYS A 171 -10.32 -21.80 20.54
CA LYS A 171 -11.42 -22.69 20.08
C LYS A 171 -11.09 -23.42 18.77
N ASN A 172 -10.48 -22.71 17.81
CA ASN A 172 -10.27 -23.20 16.44
C ASN A 172 -8.90 -23.87 16.21
N THR A 173 -7.97 -23.82 17.16
CA THR A 173 -6.70 -24.56 17.06
C THR A 173 -6.94 -26.08 17.14
N THR A 174 -5.98 -26.86 16.64
CA THR A 174 -5.98 -28.33 16.78
C THR A 174 -5.15 -28.75 17.99
N LYS A 175 -5.46 -29.92 18.57
CA LYS A 175 -4.69 -30.49 19.69
C LYS A 175 -3.21 -30.59 19.33
N THR A 176 -2.93 -31.08 18.11
CA THR A 176 -1.57 -31.17 17.55
C THR A 176 -0.89 -29.82 17.46
N ASN A 177 -1.55 -28.78 16.93
CA ASN A 177 -0.94 -27.47 16.78
C ASN A 177 -0.65 -26.81 18.14
N LEU A 178 -1.56 -26.95 19.12
CA LEU A 178 -1.35 -26.45 20.47
C LEU A 178 -0.22 -27.21 21.19
N LYS A 179 -0.16 -28.54 21.06
CA LYS A 179 0.94 -29.35 21.61
C LYS A 179 2.30 -28.85 21.12
N VAL A 180 2.47 -28.78 19.80
CA VAL A 180 3.73 -28.32 19.18
C VAL A 180 4.05 -26.87 19.57
N SER A 181 3.03 -26.02 19.75
CA SER A 181 3.24 -24.63 20.21
C SER A 181 3.79 -24.56 21.63
N LEU A 182 3.26 -25.38 22.54
CA LEU A 182 3.71 -25.45 23.93
C LEU A 182 5.10 -26.09 24.03
N GLU A 183 5.38 -27.15 23.26
CA GLU A 183 6.71 -27.75 23.14
C GLU A 183 7.75 -26.71 22.69
N HIS A 184 7.42 -25.90 21.68
CA HIS A 184 8.30 -24.83 21.20
C HIS A 184 8.58 -23.73 22.23
N GLN A 185 7.72 -23.53 23.22
CA GLN A 185 7.93 -22.59 24.32
C GLN A 185 8.69 -23.21 25.51
N GLY A 186 9.12 -24.47 25.39
CA GLY A 186 9.90 -25.16 26.42
C GLY A 186 9.06 -25.67 27.59
N TYR A 187 7.76 -25.86 27.42
CA TYR A 187 6.94 -26.51 28.46
C TYR A 187 7.29 -28.00 28.58
N PRO A 188 7.44 -28.55 29.79
CA PRO A 188 7.62 -29.98 30.02
C PRO A 188 6.35 -30.78 29.69
N GLU A 189 6.51 -32.05 29.34
CA GLU A 189 5.44 -32.94 28.81
C GLU A 189 4.26 -33.11 29.77
N GLU A 190 4.53 -33.15 31.08
CA GLU A 190 3.52 -33.22 32.14
C GLU A 190 2.61 -31.98 32.11
N LEU A 191 3.20 -30.78 32.03
CA LEU A 191 2.44 -29.53 31.94
C LEU A 191 1.68 -29.42 30.62
N ILE A 192 2.27 -29.86 29.51
CA ILE A 192 1.60 -29.88 28.20
C ILE A 192 0.33 -30.73 28.28
N THR A 193 0.41 -31.91 28.91
CA THR A 193 -0.73 -32.83 29.02
C THR A 193 -1.87 -32.19 29.83
N SER A 194 -1.57 -31.56 30.96
CA SER A 194 -2.56 -30.82 31.76
C SER A 194 -3.18 -29.62 31.02
N HIS A 195 -2.36 -28.86 30.29
CA HIS A 195 -2.83 -27.72 29.48
C HIS A 195 -3.76 -28.17 28.35
N LEU A 196 -3.44 -29.29 27.69
CA LEU A 196 -4.27 -29.87 26.62
C LEU A 196 -5.60 -30.40 27.17
N LEU A 197 -5.59 -31.06 28.34
CA LEU A 197 -6.80 -31.57 28.96
C LEU A 197 -7.76 -30.42 29.33
N LEU A 198 -7.24 -29.37 29.96
CA LEU A 198 -8.03 -28.19 30.30
C LEU A 198 -8.57 -27.45 29.06
N TRP A 199 -7.77 -27.39 28.00
CA TRP A 199 -8.18 -26.84 26.71
C TRP A 199 -9.30 -27.66 26.04
N GLU A 200 -9.29 -28.98 26.17
CA GLU A 200 -10.38 -29.85 25.69
C GLU A 200 -11.68 -29.59 26.44
N CYS A 201 -11.62 -29.45 27.77
CA CYS A 201 -12.77 -29.06 28.60
C CYS A 201 -13.33 -27.69 28.17
N PHE A 202 -12.45 -26.71 27.93
CA PHE A 202 -12.81 -25.40 27.37
C PHE A 202 -13.53 -25.54 26.02
N LYS A 203 -12.97 -26.32 25.09
CA LYS A 203 -13.59 -26.52 23.76
C LYS A 203 -14.95 -27.16 23.84
N LYS A 204 -15.17 -28.10 24.77
CA LYS A 204 -16.47 -28.75 24.97
C LYS A 204 -17.54 -27.72 25.35
N VAL A 205 -17.29 -26.93 26.40
CA VAL A 205 -18.21 -25.88 26.86
C VAL A 205 -18.48 -24.81 25.78
N TYR A 206 -17.48 -24.46 24.99
CA TYR A 206 -17.63 -23.49 23.90
C TYR A 206 -18.25 -24.05 22.61
N SER A 207 -18.32 -25.37 22.46
CA SER A 207 -18.99 -26.03 21.34
C SER A 207 -20.48 -26.24 21.63
N ASP A 208 -20.85 -26.43 22.89
CA ASP A 208 -22.23 -26.57 23.35
C ASP A 208 -23.01 -25.24 23.33
N ASN A 209 -22.30 -24.10 23.35
CA ASN A 209 -22.91 -22.76 23.23
C ASN A 209 -23.22 -22.43 21.75
N ALA A 210 -24.40 -22.86 21.29
CA ALA A 210 -24.90 -22.67 19.92
C ALA A 210 -25.11 -21.20 19.47
N ASN A 211 -24.91 -20.20 20.35
CA ASN A 211 -25.27 -18.80 20.12
C ASN A 211 -24.10 -17.87 19.73
N ALA A 212 -22.98 -18.41 19.24
CA ALA A 212 -21.98 -17.56 18.58
C ALA A 212 -22.52 -17.16 17.19
N TYR A 213 -23.28 -16.06 17.13
CA TYR A 213 -23.79 -15.46 15.89
C TYR A 213 -22.70 -15.43 14.81
N LYS A 214 -23.02 -15.95 13.61
CA LYS A 214 -22.12 -15.92 12.45
C LYS A 214 -21.64 -14.49 12.21
N GLY A 215 -20.37 -14.21 12.53
CA GLY A 215 -19.73 -12.92 12.28
C GLY A 215 -19.29 -12.14 13.53
N THR A 216 -19.58 -12.58 14.76
CA THR A 216 -19.10 -11.91 15.98
C THR A 216 -17.82 -12.54 16.53
N LYS A 217 -16.91 -11.71 17.08
CA LYS A 217 -15.70 -12.17 17.77
C LYS A 217 -16.11 -12.93 19.04
N LEU A 218 -15.54 -14.11 19.26
CA LEU A 218 -15.84 -14.93 20.44
C LEU A 218 -15.41 -14.19 21.72
N THR A 219 -16.31 -14.04 22.68
CA THR A 219 -16.03 -13.34 23.93
C THR A 219 -15.29 -14.23 24.93
N PRO A 220 -14.54 -13.63 25.89
CA PRO A 220 -13.99 -14.35 27.04
C PRO A 220 -15.08 -15.13 27.79
N PRO A 221 -14.71 -16.24 28.45
CA PRO A 221 -15.67 -17.03 29.19
C PRO A 221 -16.15 -16.23 30.39
N ASN A 222 -17.47 -16.22 30.60
CA ASN A 222 -18.04 -15.64 31.82
C ASN A 222 -17.79 -16.57 33.02
N GLN A 223 -17.98 -16.06 34.23
CA GLN A 223 -17.73 -16.79 35.48
C GLN A 223 -18.43 -18.17 35.51
N GLN A 224 -19.69 -18.24 35.08
CA GLN A 224 -20.47 -19.48 35.01
C GLN A 224 -19.87 -20.50 34.02
N GLN A 225 -19.36 -20.04 32.88
CA GLN A 225 -18.69 -20.89 31.90
C GLN A 225 -17.36 -21.41 32.45
N ILE A 226 -16.59 -20.58 33.17
CA ILE A 226 -15.33 -21.00 33.79
C ILE A 226 -15.59 -22.09 34.85
N GLU A 227 -16.57 -21.89 35.73
CA GLU A 227 -16.96 -22.87 36.73
C GLU A 227 -17.40 -24.20 36.10
N LYS A 228 -18.19 -24.14 35.02
CA LYS A 228 -18.58 -25.34 34.26
C LYS A 228 -17.37 -26.05 33.63
N ILE A 229 -16.39 -25.31 33.12
CA ILE A 229 -15.16 -25.89 32.54
C ILE A 229 -14.36 -26.60 33.64
N ILE A 230 -14.19 -25.96 34.80
CA ILE A 230 -13.45 -26.51 35.94
C ILE A 230 -14.13 -27.81 36.44
N LEU A 231 -15.46 -27.82 36.60
CA LEU A 231 -16.20 -29.01 37.00
C LEU A 231 -16.00 -30.19 36.01
N ILE A 232 -16.02 -29.90 34.71
CA ILE A 232 -15.77 -30.93 33.68
C ILE A 232 -14.32 -31.42 33.77
N TYR A 233 -13.38 -30.52 34.01
CA TYR A 233 -11.97 -30.85 34.16
C TYR A 233 -11.74 -31.76 35.36
N GLU A 234 -12.24 -31.42 36.55
CA GLU A 234 -12.12 -32.23 37.77
C GLU A 234 -12.72 -33.63 37.60
N ALA A 235 -13.88 -33.72 36.94
CA ALA A 235 -14.50 -35.01 36.63
C ALA A 235 -13.64 -35.85 35.66
N THR A 236 -13.01 -35.19 34.68
CA THR A 236 -12.18 -35.86 33.67
C THR A 236 -10.81 -36.26 34.23
N LEU A 237 -10.25 -35.47 35.15
CA LEU A 237 -8.95 -35.70 35.80
C LEU A 237 -8.89 -37.05 36.54
N LYS A 238 -10.02 -37.53 37.06
CA LYS A 238 -10.15 -38.86 37.70
C LYS A 238 -9.80 -40.02 36.76
N SER A 239 -9.83 -39.80 35.44
CA SER A 239 -9.49 -40.80 34.42
C SER A 239 -8.01 -40.80 34.01
N TYR A 240 -7.19 -39.89 34.56
CA TYR A 240 -5.76 -39.70 34.23
C TYR A 240 -4.88 -39.79 35.50
N PRO A 241 -4.63 -41.00 36.04
CA PRO A 241 -3.95 -41.19 37.32
C PRO A 241 -2.50 -40.67 37.36
N GLU A 242 -1.83 -40.57 36.22
CA GLU A 242 -0.51 -39.97 36.06
C GLU A 242 -0.47 -38.46 36.38
N LEU A 243 -1.57 -37.74 36.13
CA LEU A 243 -1.68 -36.30 36.42
C LEU A 243 -2.07 -36.01 37.87
N LEU A 244 -2.55 -37.02 38.62
CA LEU A 244 -2.92 -36.88 40.03
C LEU A 244 -1.70 -36.74 40.96
N LYS A 245 -0.48 -36.94 40.47
CA LYS A 245 0.74 -36.79 41.28
C LYS A 245 1.16 -35.33 41.48
N ASP A 246 0.63 -34.42 40.67
CA ASP A 246 1.08 -33.03 40.60
C ASP A 246 0.08 -32.09 41.29
N GLN A 247 0.45 -31.51 42.44
CA GLN A 247 -0.45 -30.68 43.28
C GLN A 247 -0.96 -29.43 42.56
N TYR A 248 -0.23 -28.95 41.56
CA TYR A 248 -0.53 -27.70 40.85
C TYR A 248 -1.84 -27.75 40.04
N TYR A 249 -2.32 -28.94 39.68
CA TYR A 249 -3.49 -29.14 38.81
C TYR A 249 -4.69 -29.81 39.47
N GLN A 250 -4.61 -30.14 40.76
CA GLN A 250 -5.70 -30.80 41.48
C GLN A 250 -6.84 -29.82 41.84
N ASN A 251 -6.55 -28.52 41.98
CA ASN A 251 -7.52 -27.49 42.35
C ASN A 251 -7.37 -26.25 41.44
N ILE A 252 -7.97 -26.30 40.25
CA ILE A 252 -7.90 -25.18 39.31
C ILE A 252 -8.86 -24.08 39.76
N SER A 253 -8.31 -22.94 40.20
CA SER A 253 -9.10 -21.74 40.43
C SER A 253 -9.46 -21.05 39.10
N PRO A 254 -10.53 -20.22 39.06
CA PRO A 254 -10.83 -19.40 37.89
C PRO A 254 -9.66 -18.52 37.42
N GLN A 255 -8.84 -18.01 38.35
CA GLN A 255 -7.64 -17.24 38.01
C GLN A 255 -6.58 -18.11 37.33
N LEU A 256 -6.34 -19.31 37.87
CA LEU A 256 -5.37 -20.25 37.31
C LEU A 256 -5.81 -20.75 35.92
N PHE A 257 -7.11 -21.00 35.72
CA PHE A 257 -7.67 -21.30 34.41
C PHE A 257 -7.35 -20.21 33.38
N MET A 258 -7.58 -18.93 33.74
CA MET A 258 -7.29 -17.80 32.85
C MET A 258 -5.80 -17.70 32.52
N GLN A 259 -4.93 -17.94 33.50
CA GLN A 259 -3.48 -17.96 33.30
C GLN A 259 -3.05 -19.07 32.32
N ILE A 260 -3.57 -20.29 32.50
CA ILE A 260 -3.27 -21.43 31.62
C ILE A 260 -3.75 -21.15 30.19
N MET A 261 -4.96 -20.61 30.02
CA MET A 261 -5.49 -20.24 28.69
C MET A 261 -4.68 -19.12 28.03
N ASN A 262 -4.22 -18.13 28.80
CA ASN A 262 -3.31 -17.09 28.31
C ASN A 262 -1.97 -17.67 27.85
N ASN A 263 -1.41 -18.62 28.59
CA ASN A 263 -0.17 -19.30 28.22
C ASN A 263 -0.32 -20.10 26.92
N CYS A 264 -1.40 -20.87 26.78
CA CYS A 264 -1.75 -21.56 25.54
C CYS A 264 -1.87 -20.60 24.34
N TYR A 265 -2.52 -19.46 24.53
CA TYR A 265 -2.64 -18.44 23.50
C TYR A 265 -1.29 -17.82 23.12
N ARG A 266 -0.47 -17.46 24.11
CA ARG A 266 0.88 -16.92 23.87
C ARG A 266 1.73 -17.91 23.09
N ALA A 267 1.72 -19.19 23.47
CA ALA A 267 2.45 -20.23 22.77
C ALA A 267 2.03 -20.34 21.29
N LEU A 268 0.72 -20.34 21.01
CA LEU A 268 0.20 -20.32 19.63
C LEU A 268 0.64 -19.09 18.85
N SER A 269 0.55 -17.90 19.47
CA SER A 269 0.90 -16.64 18.83
C SER A 269 2.39 -16.56 18.49
N GLU A 270 3.27 -16.98 19.40
CA GLU A 270 4.72 -17.01 19.16
C GLU A 270 5.11 -18.05 18.10
N GLN A 271 4.49 -19.23 18.10
CA GLN A 271 4.75 -20.24 17.08
C GLN A 271 4.32 -19.77 15.67
N GLU A 272 3.20 -19.03 15.57
CA GLU A 272 2.76 -18.42 14.31
C GLU A 272 3.72 -17.33 13.83
N LYS A 273 4.40 -16.60 14.73
CA LYS A 273 5.45 -15.64 14.38
C LYS A 273 6.68 -16.33 13.78
N LEU A 274 7.00 -17.54 14.22
CA LEU A 274 8.18 -18.31 13.76
C LEU A 274 7.96 -19.00 12.41
N LYS A 275 6.71 -19.29 12.00
CA LYS A 275 6.37 -19.95 10.73
C LYS A 275 6.38 -19.01 9.50
N ARG A 276 7.02 -17.84 9.58
CA ARG A 276 6.93 -16.77 8.57
C ARG A 276 8.04 -16.87 7.51
N PRO A 277 7.73 -17.06 6.21
CA PRO A 277 8.67 -16.82 5.13
C PRO A 277 8.92 -15.31 4.95
N SER A 278 10.17 -14.95 4.62
CA SER A 278 10.61 -13.59 4.29
C SER A 278 9.82 -12.98 3.14
N ALA A 279 9.48 -11.69 3.27
CA ALA A 279 8.66 -10.94 2.33
C ALA A 279 9.41 -10.38 1.11
N TYR A 280 10.68 -10.74 0.90
CA TYR A 280 11.47 -10.23 -0.22
C TYR A 280 11.42 -11.16 -1.44
N ALA A 281 10.32 -11.08 -2.19
CA ALA A 281 10.21 -11.65 -3.53
C ALA A 281 9.34 -10.76 -4.44
N TYR A 282 9.52 -9.44 -4.38
CA TYR A 282 8.64 -8.49 -5.08
C TYR A 282 8.86 -8.41 -6.60
N ASN A 283 10.02 -8.82 -7.11
CA ASN A 283 10.37 -8.72 -8.54
C ASN A 283 10.94 -10.02 -9.15
N SER A 284 11.06 -11.11 -8.38
CA SER A 284 11.79 -12.32 -8.80
C SER A 284 11.17 -13.07 -9.99
N THR A 285 9.89 -12.84 -10.29
CA THR A 285 9.25 -13.39 -11.50
C THR A 285 9.53 -12.61 -12.77
N ILE A 286 10.02 -11.36 -12.68
CA ILE A 286 10.31 -10.52 -13.86
C ILE A 286 11.79 -10.62 -14.26
N THR A 287 12.68 -10.94 -13.33
CA THR A 287 14.15 -10.98 -13.56
C THR A 287 14.74 -12.36 -13.89
N SER A 288 13.92 -13.37 -14.14
CA SER A 288 14.41 -14.68 -14.60
C SER A 288 13.89 -15.03 -15.98
N GLN A 289 14.45 -14.40 -17.01
CA GLN A 289 15.03 -15.07 -18.19
C GLN A 289 15.66 -14.02 -19.12
N GLU A 290 16.84 -14.38 -19.61
CA GLU A 290 17.87 -13.54 -20.19
C GLU A 290 17.56 -13.06 -21.63
N ASN A 291 18.30 -12.00 -22.02
CA ASN A 291 18.58 -11.55 -23.39
C ASN A 291 17.44 -10.95 -24.25
N ASP A 292 16.99 -9.74 -23.89
CA ASP A 292 16.20 -8.86 -24.76
C ASP A 292 16.94 -8.44 -26.06
N SER A 293 18.27 -8.60 -26.14
CA SER A 293 19.07 -8.14 -27.29
C SER A 293 19.23 -9.18 -28.41
N GLU A 294 19.03 -10.48 -28.16
CA GLU A 294 19.16 -11.53 -29.20
C GLU A 294 17.83 -11.85 -29.91
N LEU A 295 16.69 -11.62 -29.23
CA LEU A 295 15.36 -11.94 -29.75
C LEU A 295 14.82 -11.00 -30.83
N LEU A 296 15.41 -9.81 -31.00
CA LEU A 296 15.00 -8.82 -32.01
C LEU A 296 15.34 -9.21 -33.45
N SER A 297 16.20 -10.22 -33.65
CA SER A 297 16.69 -10.63 -34.98
C SER A 297 15.80 -11.64 -35.72
N PHE A 298 14.75 -12.17 -35.09
CA PHE A 298 13.97 -13.32 -35.59
C PHE A 298 12.49 -13.06 -35.92
N PHE A 299 12.04 -11.80 -36.00
CA PHE A 299 10.61 -11.52 -36.22
C PHE A 299 10.21 -11.48 -37.70
N ASP A 300 9.23 -12.33 -38.05
CA ASP A 300 8.38 -12.17 -39.23
C ASP A 300 7.76 -10.77 -39.21
N SER A 301 8.18 -9.96 -40.19
CA SER A 301 7.77 -8.56 -40.38
C SER A 301 6.24 -8.40 -40.39
N GLU A 302 5.52 -9.37 -40.94
CA GLU A 302 4.06 -9.35 -41.08
C GLU A 302 3.29 -9.41 -39.75
N LEU A 303 3.71 -10.25 -38.81
CA LEU A 303 3.04 -10.38 -37.49
C LEU A 303 3.31 -9.16 -36.61
N TYR A 304 4.51 -8.57 -36.72
CA TYR A 304 4.86 -7.35 -36.02
C TYR A 304 4.10 -6.13 -36.58
N GLN A 305 3.91 -6.06 -37.90
CA GLN A 305 3.08 -5.04 -38.53
C GLN A 305 1.61 -5.21 -38.17
N LYS A 306 1.06 -6.43 -38.20
CA LYS A 306 -0.32 -6.71 -37.78
C LYS A 306 -0.58 -6.41 -36.30
N TYR A 307 0.42 -6.64 -35.44
CA TYR A 307 0.40 -6.21 -34.04
C TYR A 307 0.39 -4.68 -33.90
N LYS A 308 1.19 -3.94 -34.68
CA LYS A 308 1.16 -2.47 -34.73
C LYS A 308 -0.17 -1.94 -35.28
N GLU A 309 -0.74 -2.60 -36.28
CA GLU A 309 -2.01 -2.23 -36.90
C GLU A 309 -3.19 -2.52 -35.97
N GLU A 310 -3.25 -3.68 -35.29
CA GLU A 310 -4.29 -3.97 -34.29
C GLU A 310 -4.14 -3.12 -33.01
N GLN A 311 -2.93 -2.68 -32.66
CA GLN A 311 -2.71 -1.64 -31.63
C GLN A 311 -3.25 -0.27 -32.08
N LYS A 312 -3.02 0.13 -33.34
CA LYS A 312 -3.53 1.38 -33.93
C LYS A 312 -5.05 1.39 -34.14
N ILE A 313 -5.68 0.23 -34.41
CA ILE A 313 -7.13 0.11 -34.68
C ILE A 313 -7.95 0.01 -33.37
N ASN A 314 -7.33 -0.31 -32.22
CA ASN A 314 -7.99 -0.48 -30.92
C ASN A 314 -7.49 0.47 -29.81
N GLU A 315 -6.81 1.56 -30.19
CA GLU A 315 -6.89 2.78 -29.38
C GLU A 315 -8.36 3.20 -29.38
N LYS A 316 -9.08 2.76 -28.33
CA LYS A 316 -10.26 3.49 -27.89
C LYS A 316 -9.90 4.96 -27.93
N GLU A 317 -10.75 5.75 -28.60
CA GLU A 317 -10.65 7.19 -28.55
C GLU A 317 -10.27 7.63 -27.13
N PRO A 318 -9.28 8.51 -26.97
CA PRO A 318 -8.81 8.94 -25.65
C PRO A 318 -10.01 9.39 -24.81
N GLU A 319 -10.25 8.66 -23.71
CA GLU A 319 -11.35 8.94 -22.77
C GLU A 319 -11.00 10.15 -21.88
N THR A 320 -9.71 10.53 -21.75
CA THR A 320 -9.28 11.72 -21.00
C THR A 320 -8.11 12.48 -21.66
N LEU A 321 -8.00 13.78 -21.37
CA LEU A 321 -6.91 14.67 -21.84
C LEU A 321 -5.50 14.14 -21.49
N PHE A 322 -5.37 13.35 -20.42
CA PHE A 322 -4.11 12.81 -19.93
C PHE A 322 -3.66 11.52 -20.62
N ASP A 323 -4.55 10.88 -21.37
CA ASP A 323 -4.21 9.71 -22.20
C ASP A 323 -3.54 10.13 -23.52
N LEU A 324 -3.62 11.41 -23.88
CA LEU A 324 -3.09 12.01 -25.11
C LEU A 324 -1.64 12.47 -25.04
N PHE A 325 -1.10 12.62 -23.83
CA PHE A 325 0.24 13.15 -23.60
C PHE A 325 1.00 12.29 -22.62
N ASP A 326 2.30 12.14 -22.85
CA ASP A 326 3.16 11.50 -21.85
C ASP A 326 3.44 12.44 -20.66
N LYS A 327 3.90 11.88 -19.54
CA LYS A 327 4.19 12.65 -18.32
C LYS A 327 5.26 13.73 -18.51
N SER A 328 6.19 13.54 -19.44
CA SER A 328 7.25 14.50 -19.71
C SER A 328 6.71 15.71 -20.50
N GLU A 329 5.83 15.47 -21.48
CA GLU A 329 5.13 16.49 -22.24
C GLU A 329 4.23 17.34 -21.32
N ILE A 330 3.46 16.71 -20.44
CA ILE A 330 2.60 17.42 -19.47
C ILE A 330 3.44 18.26 -18.50
N ASN A 331 4.55 17.70 -18.00
CA ASN A 331 5.46 18.43 -17.10
C ASN A 331 6.08 19.64 -17.78
N GLU A 332 6.48 19.51 -19.05
CA GLU A 332 7.07 20.59 -19.83
C GLU A 332 6.06 21.73 -20.06
N VAL A 333 4.82 21.37 -20.42
CA VAL A 333 3.71 22.33 -20.57
C VAL A 333 3.46 23.08 -19.26
N LEU A 334 3.32 22.36 -18.13
CA LEU A 334 3.08 23.00 -16.83
C LEU A 334 4.26 23.87 -16.38
N TRP A 335 5.49 23.43 -16.63
CA TRP A 335 6.67 24.21 -16.35
C TRP A 335 6.69 25.52 -17.15
N ASN A 336 6.39 25.47 -18.45
CA ASN A 336 6.31 26.65 -19.31
C ASN A 336 5.23 27.62 -18.84
N VAL A 337 4.03 27.11 -18.51
CA VAL A 337 2.91 27.91 -18.01
C VAL A 337 3.26 28.60 -16.69
N VAL A 338 3.85 27.88 -15.73
CA VAL A 338 4.25 28.47 -14.43
C VAL A 338 5.42 29.44 -14.59
N LYS A 339 6.39 29.15 -15.46
CA LYS A 339 7.48 30.06 -15.77
C LYS A 339 6.96 31.36 -16.39
N GLY A 340 6.01 31.28 -17.31
CA GLY A 340 5.31 32.44 -17.88
C GLY A 340 4.58 33.25 -16.82
N LEU A 341 3.92 32.59 -15.87
CA LEU A 341 3.27 33.26 -14.73
C LEU A 341 4.29 33.98 -13.83
N LYS A 342 5.41 33.33 -13.47
CA LYS A 342 6.47 33.94 -12.66
C LYS A 342 7.07 35.19 -13.32
N LYS A 343 7.17 35.21 -14.65
CA LYS A 343 7.68 36.36 -15.41
C LYS A 343 6.69 37.52 -15.45
N ASN A 344 5.40 37.22 -15.57
CA ASN A 344 4.37 38.23 -15.86
C ASN A 344 3.58 38.70 -14.63
N ASP A 345 3.61 37.95 -13.52
CA ASP A 345 2.81 38.22 -12.32
C ASP A 345 3.49 37.68 -11.05
N GLN A 346 4.36 38.51 -10.46
CA GLN A 346 5.13 38.16 -9.26
C GLN A 346 4.24 38.00 -8.01
N ASP A 347 3.15 38.76 -7.91
CA ASP A 347 2.21 38.67 -6.79
C ASP A 347 1.51 37.31 -6.77
N SER A 348 1.08 36.83 -7.95
CA SER A 348 0.50 35.50 -8.10
C SER A 348 1.53 34.39 -7.86
N ALA A 349 2.77 34.57 -8.30
CA ALA A 349 3.85 33.62 -8.03
C ALA A 349 4.10 33.46 -6.52
N LYS A 350 4.19 34.57 -5.78
CA LYS A 350 4.36 34.56 -4.31
C LYS A 350 3.19 33.87 -3.61
N LEU A 351 1.96 34.09 -4.06
CA LEU A 351 0.80 33.40 -3.50
C LEU A 351 0.89 31.88 -3.69
N LEU A 352 1.36 31.42 -4.85
CA LEU A 352 1.60 29.99 -5.10
C LEU A 352 2.75 29.43 -4.26
N ASP A 353 3.85 30.18 -4.09
CA ASP A 353 4.96 29.81 -3.22
C ASP A 353 4.46 29.60 -1.77
N PHE A 354 3.63 30.52 -1.26
CA PHE A 354 3.08 30.44 0.10
C PHE A 354 2.05 29.32 0.26
N ASN A 355 1.17 29.14 -0.72
CA ASN A 355 0.09 28.16 -0.60
C ASN A 355 0.57 26.73 -0.89
N TYR A 356 1.23 26.50 -2.02
CA TYR A 356 1.63 25.17 -2.46
C TYR A 356 3.03 24.78 -1.96
N GLY A 357 3.96 25.74 -1.84
CA GLY A 357 5.28 25.50 -1.26
C GLY A 357 5.22 25.36 0.25
N LEU A 358 4.82 26.41 0.95
CA LEU A 358 4.81 26.44 2.43
C LEU A 358 3.58 25.77 3.05
N GLY A 359 2.55 25.44 2.26
CA GLY A 359 1.32 24.83 2.77
C GLY A 359 0.46 25.77 3.61
N LEU A 360 0.65 27.10 3.48
CA LEU A 360 -0.08 28.07 4.29
C LEU A 360 -1.53 28.16 3.85
N ASN A 361 -2.45 28.20 4.82
CA ASN A 361 -3.87 28.40 4.55
C ASN A 361 -4.16 29.87 4.21
N GLN A 362 -5.38 30.13 3.74
CA GLN A 362 -5.77 31.44 3.25
C GLN A 362 -5.78 32.52 4.34
N SER A 363 -6.06 32.17 5.60
CA SER A 363 -6.05 33.13 6.72
C SER A 363 -4.63 33.59 7.05
N THR A 364 -3.68 32.64 7.12
CA THR A 364 -2.27 32.97 7.37
C THR A 364 -1.66 33.77 6.23
N ILE A 365 -1.96 33.43 4.97
CA ILE A 365 -1.50 34.22 3.81
C ILE A 365 -2.08 35.63 3.84
N ALA A 366 -3.35 35.77 4.23
CA ALA A 366 -4.01 37.07 4.36
C ALA A 366 -3.33 37.97 5.39
N GLU A 367 -2.98 37.42 6.56
CA GLU A 367 -2.22 38.13 7.58
C GLU A 367 -0.83 38.55 7.07
N LEU A 368 -0.09 37.63 6.44
CA LEU A 368 1.26 37.89 5.92
C LEU A 368 1.30 38.94 4.81
N LEU A 369 0.27 38.97 3.96
CA LEU A 369 0.18 39.91 2.85
C LEU A 369 -0.61 41.18 3.21
N HIS A 370 -1.07 41.33 4.45
CA HIS A 370 -1.95 42.41 4.89
C HIS A 370 -3.20 42.58 4.00
N ARG A 371 -3.79 41.47 3.56
CA ARG A 371 -5.01 41.41 2.73
C ARG A 371 -6.12 40.67 3.47
N LYS A 372 -7.37 40.83 3.05
CA LYS A 372 -8.49 40.07 3.63
C LYS A 372 -8.50 38.63 3.08
N GLN A 373 -8.85 37.64 3.91
CA GLN A 373 -8.88 36.22 3.51
C GLN A 373 -9.69 35.96 2.23
N PHE A 374 -10.85 36.60 2.06
CA PHE A 374 -11.66 36.42 0.85
C PHE A 374 -10.95 36.94 -0.42
N GLN A 375 -10.07 37.93 -0.29
CA GLN A 375 -9.28 38.45 -1.41
C GLN A 375 -8.23 37.42 -1.83
N ILE A 376 -7.59 36.74 -0.87
CA ILE A 376 -6.65 35.64 -1.12
C ILE A 376 -7.37 34.46 -1.77
N SER A 377 -8.55 34.08 -1.28
CA SER A 377 -9.36 33.00 -1.87
C SER A 377 -9.74 33.31 -3.33
N ARG A 378 -10.23 34.53 -3.59
CA ARG A 378 -10.56 34.99 -4.94
C ARG A 378 -9.34 35.05 -5.85
N GLN A 379 -8.21 35.54 -5.35
CA GLN A 379 -6.96 35.62 -6.11
C GLN A 379 -6.45 34.21 -6.45
N LYS A 380 -6.44 33.27 -5.49
CA LYS A 380 -6.12 31.86 -5.74
C LYS A 380 -7.02 31.28 -6.82
N GLY A 381 -8.34 31.46 -6.71
CA GLY A 381 -9.28 30.98 -7.72
C GLY A 381 -9.02 31.54 -9.11
N ARG A 382 -8.67 32.85 -9.22
CA ARG A 382 -8.28 33.48 -10.48
C ARG A 382 -6.98 32.91 -11.04
N ILE A 383 -5.98 32.67 -10.19
CA ILE A 383 -4.69 32.08 -10.60
C ILE A 383 -4.91 30.66 -11.10
N THR A 384 -5.64 29.82 -10.36
CA THR A 384 -5.95 28.44 -10.78
C THR A 384 -6.72 28.44 -12.10
N ALA A 385 -7.71 29.32 -12.28
CA ALA A 385 -8.44 29.45 -13.55
C ALA A 385 -7.53 29.91 -14.70
N LYS A 386 -6.60 30.85 -14.45
CA LYS A 386 -5.62 31.32 -15.43
C LYS A 386 -4.62 30.23 -15.82
N LEU A 387 -4.11 29.47 -14.84
CA LEU A 387 -3.24 28.33 -15.06
C LEU A 387 -3.94 27.24 -15.87
N LEU A 388 -5.17 26.89 -15.50
CA LEU A 388 -5.98 25.91 -16.23
C LEU A 388 -6.24 26.36 -17.67
N LYS A 389 -6.63 27.64 -17.86
CA LYS A 389 -6.84 28.21 -19.20
C LYS A 389 -5.57 28.20 -20.05
N SER A 390 -4.43 28.55 -19.45
CA SER A 390 -3.14 28.58 -20.15
C SER A 390 -2.65 27.17 -20.48
N PHE A 391 -2.84 26.23 -19.57
CA PHE A 391 -2.55 24.80 -19.78
C PHE A 391 -3.39 24.22 -20.91
N VAL A 392 -4.70 24.48 -20.91
CA VAL A 392 -5.61 24.05 -21.99
C VAL A 392 -5.23 24.70 -23.33
N LEU A 393 -4.82 25.98 -23.34
CA LEU A 393 -4.39 26.67 -24.55
C LEU A 393 -3.08 26.10 -25.12
N GLU A 394 -2.09 25.84 -24.26
CA GLU A 394 -0.81 25.26 -24.67
C GLU A 394 -0.99 23.83 -25.20
N ILE A 395 -1.89 23.06 -24.58
CA ILE A 395 -2.30 21.74 -25.08
C ILE A 395 -3.00 21.86 -26.44
N LYS A 396 -3.94 22.80 -26.61
CA LYS A 396 -4.58 23.07 -27.90
C LYS A 396 -3.56 23.35 -29.00
N GLN A 397 -2.61 24.24 -28.72
CA GLN A 397 -1.57 24.62 -29.67
C GLN A 397 -0.64 23.45 -30.01
N ARG A 398 -0.26 22.62 -29.03
CA ARG A 398 0.54 21.40 -29.28
C ARG A 398 -0.21 20.37 -30.12
N LEU A 399 -1.52 20.23 -29.95
CA LEU A 399 -2.34 19.33 -30.75
C LEU A 399 -2.54 19.85 -32.17
N GLU A 400 -2.71 21.16 -32.36
CA GLU A 400 -2.81 21.79 -33.68
C GLU A 400 -1.52 21.65 -34.50
N ASN A 401 -0.35 21.57 -33.83
CA ASN A 401 0.95 21.39 -34.47
C ASN A 401 1.31 19.93 -34.79
N LYS A 402 0.57 18.93 -34.27
CA LYS A 402 0.76 17.51 -34.62
C LYS A 402 -0.04 17.22 -35.91
N GLN A 403 0.65 17.06 -37.04
CA GLN A 403 0.06 16.87 -38.39
C GLN A 403 -0.81 15.59 -38.56
N GLU A 404 -0.76 14.62 -37.64
CA GLU A 404 -1.47 13.33 -37.72
C GLU A 404 -2.58 13.19 -36.65
N ILE A 405 -3.37 14.23 -36.38
CA ILE A 405 -4.50 14.13 -35.43
C ILE A 405 -5.83 14.25 -36.19
N SER A 406 -6.72 13.25 -36.01
CA SER A 406 -8.04 13.20 -36.63
C SER A 406 -8.91 14.40 -36.21
N ASP A 407 -9.83 14.81 -37.08
CA ASP A 407 -10.71 15.97 -36.83
C ASP A 407 -11.64 15.79 -35.61
N GLU A 408 -11.90 14.55 -35.18
CA GLU A 408 -12.66 14.22 -33.97
C GLU A 408 -11.94 14.59 -32.67
N LEU A 409 -10.60 14.51 -32.66
CA LEU A 409 -9.76 14.87 -31.51
C LEU A 409 -9.70 16.39 -31.30
N LYS A 410 -9.73 17.16 -32.40
CA LYS A 410 -9.84 18.62 -32.36
C LYS A 410 -11.19 19.06 -31.78
N ASP A 411 -12.26 18.31 -32.05
CA ASP A 411 -13.60 18.61 -31.53
C ASP A 411 -13.78 18.23 -30.05
N LYS A 412 -13.15 17.14 -29.56
CA LYS A 412 -13.13 16.83 -28.11
C LYS A 412 -12.39 17.88 -27.28
N VAL A 413 -11.30 18.43 -27.81
CA VAL A 413 -10.56 19.52 -27.17
C VAL A 413 -11.36 20.84 -27.14
N LYS A 414 -12.29 21.04 -28.08
CA LYS A 414 -13.28 22.13 -28.03
C LYS A 414 -14.38 21.86 -27.00
N GLN A 415 -14.71 20.60 -26.70
CA GLN A 415 -15.81 20.16 -25.84
C GLN A 415 -15.37 19.69 -24.43
N LEU A 416 -14.26 20.21 -23.88
CA LEU A 416 -13.82 19.93 -22.50
C LEU A 416 -14.99 20.06 -21.50
N SER A 417 -15.39 18.94 -20.90
CA SER A 417 -16.54 18.87 -20.00
C SER A 417 -16.18 19.31 -18.56
N SER A 418 -17.16 19.73 -17.77
CA SER A 418 -16.92 20.20 -16.39
C SER A 418 -16.30 19.16 -15.43
N PRO A 419 -16.58 17.84 -15.52
CA PRO A 419 -15.95 16.83 -14.66
C PRO A 419 -14.48 16.59 -15.00
N GLU A 420 -14.11 16.64 -16.28
CA GLU A 420 -12.72 16.48 -16.74
C GLU A 420 -11.85 17.65 -16.28
N LEU A 421 -12.40 18.87 -16.32
CA LEU A 421 -11.74 20.08 -15.82
C LEU A 421 -11.43 19.99 -14.32
N GLU A 422 -12.26 19.34 -13.51
CA GLU A 422 -11.99 19.17 -12.07
C GLU A 422 -10.87 18.14 -11.84
N SER A 423 -10.82 17.04 -12.60
CA SER A 423 -9.72 16.08 -12.54
C SER A 423 -8.37 16.68 -12.96
N VAL A 424 -8.39 17.52 -14.01
CA VAL A 424 -7.22 18.25 -14.49
C VAL A 424 -6.76 19.26 -13.44
N LYS A 425 -7.70 19.95 -12.81
CA LYS A 425 -7.42 20.88 -11.72
C LYS A 425 -6.76 20.19 -10.54
N THR A 426 -7.26 19.05 -10.06
CA THR A 426 -6.61 18.30 -8.96
C THR A 426 -5.18 17.89 -9.33
N PHE A 427 -4.97 17.40 -10.55
CA PHE A 427 -3.63 17.05 -11.02
C PHE A 427 -2.68 18.26 -11.03
N ILE A 428 -3.13 19.41 -11.51
CA ILE A 428 -2.35 20.66 -11.51
C ILE A 428 -2.02 21.07 -10.07
N GLU A 429 -2.97 20.99 -9.14
CA GLU A 429 -2.73 21.34 -7.73
C GLU A 429 -1.69 20.44 -7.06
N ASP A 430 -1.75 19.13 -7.33
CA ASP A 430 -0.73 18.17 -6.86
C ASP A 430 0.63 18.49 -7.47
N TRP A 431 0.68 18.75 -8.79
CA TRP A 431 1.92 19.11 -9.48
C TRP A 431 2.53 20.39 -8.91
N LEU A 432 1.73 21.44 -8.70
CA LEU A 432 2.15 22.71 -8.11
C LEU A 432 2.72 22.49 -6.71
N THR A 433 2.07 21.65 -5.90
CA THR A 433 2.57 21.29 -4.56
C THR A 433 3.99 20.73 -4.62
N HIS A 434 4.24 19.74 -5.47
CA HIS A 434 5.57 19.15 -5.61
C HIS A 434 6.60 20.14 -6.18
N TYR A 435 6.20 20.91 -7.19
CA TYR A 435 7.06 21.91 -7.82
C TYR A 435 7.52 22.99 -6.83
N TYR A 436 6.59 23.54 -6.05
CA TYR A 436 6.85 24.62 -5.11
C TYR A 436 7.44 24.16 -3.77
N GLN A 437 7.25 22.90 -3.36
CA GLN A 437 7.90 22.33 -2.17
C GLN A 437 9.36 21.97 -2.39
N LYS A 438 9.75 21.64 -3.63
CA LYS A 438 11.11 21.20 -3.95
C LYS A 438 12.21 22.16 -3.45
N PRO A 439 12.15 23.49 -3.69
CA PRO A 439 13.16 24.40 -3.17
C PRO A 439 13.22 24.44 -1.63
N ILE A 440 12.09 24.32 -0.95
CA ILE A 440 12.01 24.30 0.51
C ILE A 440 12.65 23.02 1.06
N TYR A 441 12.40 21.89 0.41
CA TYR A 441 12.97 20.61 0.82
C TYR A 441 14.49 20.61 0.65
N LEU A 442 15.00 21.22 -0.43
CA LEU A 442 16.45 21.41 -0.61
C LEU A 442 17.06 22.30 0.49
N GLU A 443 16.37 23.37 0.91
CA GLU A 443 16.85 24.18 2.03
C GLU A 443 16.80 23.40 3.36
N LEU A 444 15.79 22.55 3.58
CA LEU A 444 15.75 21.67 4.75
C LEU A 444 16.88 20.63 4.75
N GLU A 445 17.24 20.08 3.58
CA GLU A 445 18.42 19.22 3.42
C GLU A 445 19.71 19.98 3.77
N ASN A 446 19.83 21.23 3.31
CA ASN A 446 20.96 22.11 3.66
C ASN A 446 21.02 22.39 5.17
N LEU A 447 19.90 22.73 5.80
CA LEU A 447 19.81 22.95 7.24
C LEU A 447 20.12 21.67 8.04
N PHE A 448 19.67 20.53 7.57
CA PHE A 448 19.99 19.23 8.17
C PHE A 448 21.49 18.92 8.08
N SER A 449 22.16 19.31 7.00
CA SER A 449 23.61 19.13 6.86
C SER A 449 24.42 19.89 7.93
N LYS A 450 23.87 21.00 8.47
CA LYS A 450 24.48 21.80 9.54
C LYS A 450 24.32 21.21 10.94
N LEU A 451 23.51 20.17 11.11
CA LEU A 451 23.36 19.47 12.39
C LEU A 451 24.64 18.68 12.72
N ASN A 452 24.92 18.55 14.02
CA ASN A 452 26.00 17.67 14.47
C ASN A 452 25.68 16.18 14.20
N ASN A 453 26.70 15.33 14.16
CA ASN A 453 26.55 13.91 13.79
C ASN A 453 25.61 13.14 14.72
N GLN A 454 25.62 13.44 16.03
CA GLN A 454 24.72 12.80 16.99
C GLN A 454 23.26 13.14 16.70
N SER A 455 22.96 14.41 16.42
CA SER A 455 21.62 14.90 16.05
C SER A 455 21.14 14.30 14.72
N LYS A 456 22.02 14.22 13.72
CA LYS A 456 21.73 13.58 12.44
C LYS A 456 21.37 12.11 12.62
N GLN A 457 22.16 11.36 13.40
CA GLN A 457 21.88 9.96 13.70
C GLN A 457 20.60 9.76 14.50
N LEU A 458 20.34 10.62 15.50
CA LEU A 458 19.14 10.55 16.32
C LEU A 458 17.87 10.73 15.48
N ILE A 459 17.86 11.72 14.58
CA ILE A 459 16.75 11.93 13.65
C ILE A 459 16.64 10.80 12.63
N LYS A 460 17.76 10.35 12.05
CA LYS A 460 17.77 9.24 11.09
C LYS A 460 17.13 8.00 11.71
N LEU A 461 17.54 7.63 12.92
CA LEU A 461 16.99 6.47 13.61
C LEU A 461 15.53 6.67 14.02
N ARG A 462 15.13 7.90 14.38
CA ARG A 462 13.74 8.20 14.80
C ARG A 462 12.75 8.29 13.64
N TYR A 463 13.14 8.80 12.47
CA TYR A 463 12.22 9.06 11.36
C TYR A 463 12.53 8.22 10.11
N GLY A 464 13.81 7.92 9.87
CA GLY A 464 14.27 7.12 8.74
C GLY A 464 14.48 5.63 9.03
N GLY A 465 14.60 5.22 10.30
CA GLY A 465 14.89 3.84 10.70
C GLY A 465 16.39 3.50 10.77
N ASP A 466 16.71 2.28 11.23
CA ASP A 466 18.09 1.76 11.29
C ASP A 466 18.43 0.94 10.04
N TYR A 467 19.24 1.53 9.16
CA TYR A 467 19.61 0.96 7.87
C TYR A 467 20.67 -0.14 7.96
N HIS A 468 21.34 -0.32 9.11
CA HIS A 468 22.36 -1.38 9.27
C HIS A 468 21.78 -2.76 9.57
N LEU A 469 20.49 -2.82 9.92
CA LEU A 469 19.75 -4.07 9.99
C LEU A 469 19.08 -4.29 8.64
N VAL A 470 19.77 -5.04 7.78
CA VAL A 470 19.51 -5.28 6.34
C VAL A 470 18.08 -5.75 6.00
N ASN A 471 17.17 -5.93 6.95
CA ASN A 471 15.86 -6.53 6.67
C ASN A 471 14.60 -5.96 7.34
N GLU A 472 14.60 -4.99 8.28
CA GLU A 472 13.39 -4.87 9.13
C GLU A 472 12.76 -3.51 9.48
N LYS A 473 13.31 -2.31 9.27
CA LYS A 473 12.58 -1.09 9.71
C LYS A 473 12.84 0.17 8.87
N GLN A 474 11.86 0.55 8.04
CA GLN A 474 11.52 1.97 7.80
C GLN A 474 10.65 2.55 8.94
N VAL A 475 10.37 1.77 9.98
CA VAL A 475 9.70 2.23 11.20
C VAL A 475 10.76 2.80 12.12
N GLY A 476 10.75 4.11 12.31
CA GLY A 476 11.63 4.80 13.24
C GLY A 476 11.65 4.14 14.63
N LEU A 477 12.82 4.10 15.25
CA LEU A 477 13.00 3.49 16.57
C LEU A 477 12.13 4.22 17.62
N GLU A 478 11.63 3.44 18.57
CA GLU A 478 10.90 3.99 19.72
C GLU A 478 11.85 4.78 20.63
N ILE A 479 11.30 5.75 21.38
CA ILE A 479 12.10 6.64 22.24
C ILE A 479 12.95 5.83 23.23
N ASN A 480 12.42 4.73 23.77
CA ASN A 480 13.14 3.87 24.71
C ASN A 480 14.30 3.12 24.03
N GLU A 481 14.14 2.69 22.78
CA GLU A 481 15.22 2.04 22.01
C GLU A 481 16.34 3.04 21.69
N LEU A 482 15.97 4.29 21.34
CA LEU A 482 16.93 5.38 21.15
C LEU A 482 17.66 5.74 22.45
N ALA A 483 16.93 5.78 23.57
CA ALA A 483 17.49 6.05 24.90
C ALA A 483 18.59 5.04 25.24
N THR A 484 18.33 3.74 25.05
CA THR A 484 19.34 2.69 25.24
C THR A 484 20.53 2.85 24.31
N ARG A 485 20.31 3.12 23.01
CA ARG A 485 21.40 3.18 22.02
C ARG A 485 22.33 4.38 22.18
N PHE A 486 21.80 5.51 22.64
CA PHE A 486 22.57 6.73 22.87
C PHE A 486 23.02 6.88 24.33
N ASN A 487 22.70 5.93 25.20
CA ASN A 487 22.94 6.00 26.64
C ASN A 487 22.40 7.30 27.27
N LEU A 488 21.14 7.61 26.95
CA LEU A 488 20.40 8.78 27.41
C LEU A 488 19.10 8.34 28.09
N SER A 489 18.49 9.21 28.88
CA SER A 489 17.12 8.99 29.35
C SER A 489 16.10 9.23 28.21
N PRO A 490 14.90 8.60 28.27
CA PRO A 490 13.82 8.89 27.32
C PRO A 490 13.45 10.38 27.25
N GLU A 491 13.54 11.10 28.37
CA GLU A 491 13.27 12.54 28.45
C GLU A 491 14.34 13.36 27.74
N GLU A 492 15.61 12.98 27.89
CA GLU A 492 16.73 13.62 27.18
C GLU A 492 16.65 13.41 25.67
N VAL A 493 16.23 12.21 25.23
CA VAL A 493 15.99 11.91 23.80
C VAL A 493 14.88 12.82 23.25
N ASN A 494 13.75 12.91 23.94
CA ASN A 494 12.64 13.78 23.55
C ASN A 494 13.06 15.26 23.50
N THR A 495 13.82 15.70 24.50
CA THR A 495 14.34 17.07 24.57
C THR A 495 15.27 17.36 23.39
N LYS A 496 16.20 16.45 23.07
CA LYS A 496 17.09 16.58 21.92
C LYS A 496 16.32 16.61 20.60
N LEU A 497 15.37 15.70 20.39
CA LEU A 497 14.52 15.68 19.18
C LEU A 497 13.73 16.99 19.02
N THR A 498 13.17 17.49 20.12
CA THR A 498 12.44 18.76 20.15
C THR A 498 13.36 19.94 19.82
N ASN A 499 14.56 19.97 20.39
CA ASN A 499 15.54 21.02 20.11
C ASN A 499 15.98 21.02 18.65
N ILE A 500 16.22 19.85 18.06
CA ILE A 500 16.60 19.76 16.64
C ILE A 500 15.44 20.22 15.75
N LYS A 501 14.21 19.80 16.05
CA LYS A 501 13.02 20.24 15.31
C LYS A 501 12.86 21.75 15.41
N ASN A 502 12.99 22.33 16.60
CA ASN A 502 12.93 23.78 16.81
C ASN A 502 14.04 24.51 16.06
N PHE A 503 15.24 23.95 15.99
CA PHE A 503 16.32 24.50 15.16
C PHE A 503 15.94 24.53 13.68
N LEU A 504 15.38 23.44 13.14
CA LEU A 504 14.94 23.39 11.73
C LEU A 504 13.81 24.39 11.47
N ILE A 505 12.84 24.49 12.38
CA ILE A 505 11.73 25.45 12.30
C ILE A 505 12.26 26.88 12.29
N SER A 506 13.06 27.25 13.29
CA SER A 506 13.56 28.61 13.41
C SER A 506 14.48 29.00 12.27
N SER A 507 15.35 28.08 11.83
CA SER A 507 16.26 28.34 10.72
C SER A 507 15.52 28.48 9.39
N LEU A 508 14.52 27.63 9.12
CA LEU A 508 13.70 27.75 7.91
C LEU A 508 12.87 29.04 7.94
N ILE A 509 12.24 29.38 9.06
CA ILE A 509 11.47 30.62 9.20
C ILE A 509 12.36 31.85 9.01
N ASN A 510 13.56 31.86 9.60
CA ASN A 510 14.51 32.97 9.42
C ASN A 510 14.91 33.11 7.95
N HIS A 511 15.20 32.00 7.27
CA HIS A 511 15.50 31.99 5.83
C HIS A 511 14.34 32.55 5.01
N LEU A 512 13.11 32.09 5.29
CA LEU A 512 11.90 32.51 4.56
C LEU A 512 11.54 33.98 4.81
N ASN A 513 11.64 34.44 6.06
CA ASN A 513 11.41 35.83 6.43
C ASN A 513 12.40 36.76 5.74
N HIS A 514 13.68 36.38 5.69
CA HIS A 514 14.71 37.14 4.99
C HIS A 514 14.51 37.14 3.47
N GLN A 515 14.24 35.97 2.87
CA GLN A 515 14.11 35.85 1.41
C GLN A 515 12.86 36.54 0.86
N ASN A 516 11.74 36.49 1.59
CA ASN A 516 10.45 36.97 1.11
C ASN A 516 9.99 38.30 1.74
N ASN A 517 10.79 38.86 2.65
CA ASN A 517 10.44 40.04 3.46
C ASN A 517 9.07 39.87 4.15
N ILE A 518 8.87 38.73 4.80
CA ILE A 518 7.64 38.38 5.53
C ILE A 518 7.92 38.19 7.02
N LYS A 519 6.87 38.14 7.84
CA LYS A 519 6.93 37.90 9.28
C LYS A 519 6.14 36.65 9.65
N LEU A 520 6.73 35.48 9.41
CA LEU A 520 6.24 34.21 9.93
C LEU A 520 6.64 34.03 11.38
N ASP A 521 5.69 33.57 12.20
CA ASP A 521 5.91 33.22 13.61
C ASP A 521 6.50 31.80 13.74
N HIS A 522 7.43 31.64 14.69
CA HIS A 522 8.05 30.36 15.07
C HIS A 522 7.04 29.33 15.58
N GLY A 523 5.87 29.77 16.08
CA GLY A 523 4.75 28.92 16.47
C GLY A 523 3.85 28.45 15.33
N ASN A 524 4.17 28.75 14.06
CA ASN A 524 3.29 28.46 12.94
C ASN A 524 3.08 26.93 12.75
N LYS A 525 1.86 26.47 13.02
CA LYS A 525 1.47 25.04 12.93
C LYS A 525 1.65 24.44 11.54
N GLN A 526 1.54 25.23 10.47
CA GLN A 526 1.68 24.74 9.09
C GLN A 526 3.14 24.47 8.76
N ILE A 527 4.05 25.36 9.16
CA ILE A 527 5.50 25.15 9.01
C ILE A 527 5.96 23.95 9.85
N ASN A 528 5.44 23.81 11.08
CA ASN A 528 5.70 22.63 11.91
C ASN A 528 5.26 21.33 11.24
N SER A 529 4.09 21.34 10.60
CA SER A 529 3.55 20.19 9.86
C SER A 529 4.36 19.90 8.59
N LEU A 530 4.88 20.94 7.92
CA LEU A 530 5.74 20.81 6.75
C LEU A 530 7.07 20.14 7.10
N ILE A 531 7.69 20.57 8.20
CA ILE A 531 8.95 19.99 8.68
C ILE A 531 8.76 18.57 9.18
N GLU A 532 7.70 18.30 9.93
CA GLU A 532 7.36 16.92 10.32
C GLU A 532 7.20 16.02 9.10
N ARG A 533 6.44 16.46 8.09
CA ARG A 533 6.27 15.70 6.85
C ARG A 533 7.61 15.47 6.15
N TRP A 534 8.46 16.50 6.09
CA TRP A 534 9.80 16.37 5.51
C TRP A 534 10.65 15.37 6.29
N LEU A 535 10.65 15.38 7.63
CA LEU A 535 11.40 14.42 8.44
C LEU A 535 11.00 12.96 8.12
N TYR A 536 9.71 12.68 7.94
CA TYR A 536 9.26 11.34 7.53
C TYR A 536 9.58 10.97 6.07
N GLN A 537 9.91 11.96 5.23
CA GLN A 537 10.12 11.81 3.79
C GLN A 537 11.56 12.09 3.35
N ALA A 538 12.43 12.45 4.29
CA ALA A 538 13.77 12.91 4.00
C ALA A 538 14.61 11.75 3.45
N PRO A 539 15.42 11.97 2.39
CA PRO A 539 16.25 10.94 1.80
C PRO A 539 17.50 10.70 2.65
N TYR A 540 17.34 10.14 3.86
CA TYR A 540 18.41 9.99 4.85
C TYR A 540 19.64 9.22 4.34
N ASP A 541 19.47 8.35 3.35
CA ASP A 541 20.59 7.64 2.70
C ASP A 541 21.53 8.59 1.93
N ARG A 542 20.97 9.62 1.29
CA ARG A 542 21.76 10.63 0.57
C ARG A 542 22.36 11.66 1.52
N LEU A 543 21.66 11.96 2.62
CA LEU A 543 22.10 12.93 3.62
C LEU A 543 23.29 12.45 4.47
N THR A 544 23.62 11.15 4.43
CA THR A 544 24.78 10.59 5.16
C THR A 544 26.07 10.54 4.35
N LEU A 545 26.03 10.80 3.04
CA LEU A 545 27.22 10.70 2.16
C LEU A 545 28.09 11.96 2.15
N SER A 546 27.72 13.01 2.88
CA SER A 546 28.57 14.18 3.09
C SER A 546 29.31 14.06 4.44
N THR A 547 30.35 13.23 4.46
CA THR A 547 31.42 13.30 5.47
C THR A 547 32.67 13.85 4.83
#